data_AF-A0A957RRJ2-F1
#
_entry.id   AF-A0A957RRJ2-F1
#
_cell.length_a   1.000
_cell.length_b   1.000
_cell.length_c   1.000
_cell.angle_alpha   90.00
_cell.angle_beta   90.00
_cell.angle_gamma   90.00
#
_symmetry.space_group_name_H-M   'P 1'
#
loop_
_entity.id
_entity.type
_entity.pdbx_description
1 polymer ?
#
loop_
_entity_poly.entity_id
_entity_poly.type
_entity_poly.pdbx_seq_one_letter_code
_entity_poly.pdbx_strand_id
1 'polypeptide(L)'
;MTVPKRFDVLRFMGTLLKVFAWISLILSILSAIGIVLLPQMGSLGDFFGPYASFIGSGTSAIIAGLLVLLGGLLYFVMLYAMGEIILLQIAVEENTRLTAALLLKMHQDSQVEPQSPPYAGGFANEPAPYQ
;
A
#
# COMPACT_ATOMS: atom_id res chain seq x y z
N MET A 1 -15.75 8.62 16.60
CA MET A 1 -14.85 7.63 17.22
C MET A 1 -13.62 7.52 16.33
N THR A 2 -12.47 8.03 16.76
CA THR A 2 -11.22 7.92 15.99
C THR A 2 -10.41 6.76 16.53
N VAL A 3 -10.24 5.74 15.69
CA VAL A 3 -9.44 4.56 15.99
C VAL A 3 -7.96 4.98 16.03
N PRO A 4 -7.20 4.70 17.10
CA PRO A 4 -5.79 5.12 17.18
C PRO A 4 -4.97 4.44 16.08
N LYS A 5 -4.17 5.24 15.36
CA LYS A 5 -3.21 4.79 14.34
C LYS A 5 -2.06 4.07 15.02
N ARG A 6 -1.85 2.80 14.67
CA ARG A 6 -0.83 1.94 15.31
C ARG A 6 0.36 1.65 14.38
N PHE A 7 0.17 1.74 13.07
CA PHE A 7 1.14 1.28 12.06
C PHE A 7 1.90 2.42 11.39
N ASP A 8 2.42 3.36 12.17
CA ASP A 8 3.10 4.53 11.61
C ASP A 8 4.49 4.18 11.03
N VAL A 9 5.24 3.33 11.73
CA VAL A 9 6.52 2.78 11.23
C VAL A 9 6.31 1.98 9.95
N LEU A 10 5.22 1.21 9.86
CA LEU A 10 4.92 0.38 8.70
C LEU A 10 4.50 1.23 7.50
N ARG A 11 3.77 2.33 7.73
CA ARG A 11 3.51 3.35 6.70
C ARG A 11 4.79 3.98 6.18
N PHE A 12 5.68 4.38 7.09
CA PHE A 12 6.98 4.93 6.72
C PHE A 12 7.80 3.92 5.90
N MET A 13 7.77 2.64 6.26
CA MET A 13 8.51 1.62 5.53
C MET A 13 7.92 1.37 4.14
N GLY A 14 6.59 1.36 4.01
CA GLY A 14 5.92 1.29 2.71
C GLY A 14 6.25 2.46 1.79
N THR A 15 6.30 3.70 2.32
CA THR A 15 6.72 4.87 1.53
C THR A 15 8.22 4.84 1.22
N LEU A 16 9.07 4.37 2.14
CA LEU A 16 10.50 4.23 1.94
C LEU A 16 10.83 3.24 0.81
N LEU A 17 10.13 2.11 0.74
CA LEU A 17 10.26 1.14 -0.37
C LEU A 17 9.94 1.78 -1.72
N LYS A 18 8.90 2.63 -1.79
CA LYS A 18 8.58 3.37 -3.02
C LYS A 18 9.68 4.35 -3.40
N VAL A 19 10.32 5.00 -2.44
CA VAL A 19 11.48 5.87 -2.69
C VAL A 19 12.65 5.05 -3.26
N PHE A 20 12.96 3.89 -2.69
CA PHE A 20 13.99 2.99 -3.24
C PHE A 20 13.65 2.48 -4.63
N ALA A 21 12.37 2.22 -4.92
CA ALA A 21 11.94 1.86 -6.26
C ALA A 21 12.31 2.98 -7.26
N TRP A 22 11.94 4.23 -6.98
CA TRP A 22 12.29 5.38 -7.84
C TRP A 22 13.79 5.56 -8.02
N ILE A 23 14.58 5.42 -6.95
CA ILE A 23 16.05 5.48 -7.04
C ILE A 23 16.56 4.37 -7.97
N SER A 24 16.07 3.14 -7.81
CA SER A 24 16.48 2.00 -8.63
C SER A 24 16.12 2.18 -10.09
N LEU A 25 14.95 2.77 -10.39
CA LEU A 25 14.54 3.09 -11.75
C LEU A 25 15.50 4.09 -12.40
N ILE A 26 15.81 5.19 -11.70
CA ILE A 26 16.75 6.21 -12.19
C ILE A 26 18.12 5.58 -12.46
N LEU A 27 18.64 4.78 -11.52
CA LEU A 27 19.91 4.09 -11.68
C LEU A 27 19.90 3.12 -12.88
N SER A 28 18.79 2.43 -13.12
CA SER A 28 18.67 1.54 -14.29
C SER A 28 18.69 2.30 -15.61
N ILE A 29 18.07 3.48 -15.67
CA ILE A 29 18.07 4.35 -16.86
C ILE A 29 19.48 4.88 -17.11
N LEU A 30 20.15 5.39 -16.07
CA LEU A 30 21.53 5.88 -16.18
C LEU A 30 22.50 4.76 -16.60
N SER A 31 22.33 3.55 -16.05
CA SER A 31 23.12 2.38 -16.41
C SER A 31 22.89 1.97 -17.87
N ALA A 32 21.64 1.95 -18.34
CA ALA A 32 21.32 1.63 -19.72
C ALA A 32 21.94 2.64 -20.70
N ILE A 33 21.88 3.94 -20.38
CA ILE A 33 22.54 5.00 -21.17
C ILE A 33 24.06 4.80 -21.17
N GLY A 34 24.65 4.53 -20.01
CA GLY A 34 26.08 4.28 -19.88
C GLY A 34 26.54 3.11 -20.74
N ILE A 35 25.83 1.98 -20.70
CA ILE A 35 26.13 0.79 -21.50
C ILE A 35 26.13 1.09 -23.00
N VAL A 36 25.19 1.92 -23.48
CA VAL A 36 25.07 2.25 -24.91
C VAL A 36 26.14 3.24 -25.37
N LEU A 37 26.48 4.23 -24.54
CA LEU A 37 27.38 5.33 -24.92
C LEU A 37 28.86 5.03 -24.69
N LEU A 38 29.21 4.26 -23.65
CA LEU A 38 30.61 3.98 -23.28
C LEU A 38 31.45 3.38 -24.43
N PRO A 39 30.95 2.41 -25.23
CA PRO A 39 31.70 1.84 -26.35
C PRO A 39 31.96 2.83 -27.50
N GLN A 40 31.17 3.90 -27.59
CA GLN A 40 31.29 4.92 -28.65
C GLN A 40 32.32 5.99 -28.28
N MET A 41 32.60 6.15 -26.98
CA MET A 41 33.60 7.06 -26.45
C MET A 41 34.94 6.32 -26.39
N GLY A 42 35.65 6.26 -27.52
CA GLY A 42 36.87 5.45 -27.70
C GLY A 42 37.97 5.61 -26.63
N SER A 43 38.03 6.73 -25.90
CA SER A 43 38.98 6.92 -24.79
C SER A 43 38.55 6.29 -23.45
N LEU A 44 37.24 6.07 -23.25
CA LEU A 44 36.68 5.43 -22.05
C LEU A 44 36.59 3.92 -22.23
N GLY A 45 36.43 3.43 -23.46
CA GLY A 45 36.44 2.00 -23.77
C GLY A 45 37.72 1.29 -23.28
N ASP A 46 38.87 1.92 -23.44
CA ASP A 46 40.17 1.41 -22.95
C ASP A 46 40.29 1.46 -21.41
N PHE A 47 39.63 2.41 -20.75
CA PHE A 47 39.61 2.53 -19.28
C PHE A 47 38.81 1.38 -18.63
N PHE A 48 37.75 0.91 -19.29
CA PHE A 48 36.95 -0.23 -18.85
C PHE A 48 37.50 -1.60 -19.34
N GLY A 49 38.56 -1.60 -20.14
CA GLY A 49 39.41 -2.77 -20.42
C GLY A 49 38.63 -4.08 -20.66
N PRO A 50 38.95 -5.21 -19.99
CA PRO A 50 38.29 -6.51 -20.18
C PRO A 50 36.76 -6.51 -20.03
N TYR A 51 36.17 -5.51 -19.36
CA TYR A 51 34.72 -5.35 -19.24
C TYR A 51 34.09 -4.76 -20.52
N ALA A 52 34.86 -4.05 -21.35
CA ALA A 52 34.43 -3.59 -22.67
C ALA A 52 34.15 -4.77 -23.62
N SER A 53 34.88 -5.89 -23.48
CA SER A 53 34.62 -7.12 -24.23
C SER A 53 33.28 -7.77 -23.87
N PHE A 54 32.79 -7.59 -22.64
CA PHE A 54 31.46 -8.05 -22.20
C PHE A 54 30.32 -7.17 -22.72
N ILE A 55 30.59 -5.87 -22.97
CA ILE A 55 29.59 -4.91 -23.47
C ILE A 55 29.39 -5.06 -25.00
N GLY A 56 30.36 -5.67 -25.69
CA GLY A 56 30.28 -6.05 -27.10
C GLY A 56 30.19 -4.86 -28.07
N SER A 57 30.37 -5.12 -29.36
CA SER A 57 30.33 -4.08 -30.40
C SER A 57 28.91 -3.52 -30.60
N GLY A 58 28.82 -2.23 -30.96
CA GLY A 58 27.62 -1.37 -31.12
C GLY A 58 26.23 -1.99 -30.97
N THR A 59 25.88 -2.97 -31.82
CA THR A 59 24.56 -3.64 -31.80
C THR A 59 24.29 -4.41 -30.50
N SER A 60 25.30 -5.07 -29.93
CA SER A 60 25.17 -5.83 -28.69
C SER A 60 25.03 -4.93 -27.46
N ALA A 61 25.67 -3.75 -27.45
CA ALA A 61 25.50 -2.75 -26.40
C ALA A 61 24.07 -2.19 -26.35
N ILE A 62 23.43 -2.00 -27.51
CA ILE A 62 22.02 -1.57 -27.58
C ILE A 62 21.09 -2.63 -26.98
N ILE A 63 21.29 -3.90 -27.35
CA ILE A 63 20.49 -5.01 -26.82
C ILE A 63 20.70 -5.15 -25.31
N ALA A 64 21.95 -5.07 -24.84
CA ALA A 64 22.27 -5.13 -23.41
C ALA A 64 21.64 -3.96 -22.63
N GLY A 65 21.73 -2.73 -23.15
CA GLY A 65 21.10 -1.56 -22.55
C GLY A 65 19.58 -1.70 -22.46
N LEU A 66 18.94 -2.25 -23.50
CA LEU A 66 17.50 -2.49 -23.52
C LEU A 66 17.08 -3.57 -22.52
N LEU A 67 17.85 -4.66 -22.39
CA LEU A 67 17.61 -5.70 -21.37
C LEU A 67 17.78 -5.15 -19.95
N VAL A 68 18.79 -4.31 -19.72
CA VAL A 68 19.00 -3.65 -18.41
C VAL A 68 17.85 -2.71 -18.09
N LEU A 69 17.37 -1.93 -19.07
CA LEU A 69 16.22 -1.05 -18.89
C LEU A 69 14.95 -1.86 -18.58
N LEU A 70 14.70 -2.93 -19.33
CA LEU A 70 13.54 -3.80 -19.10
C LEU A 70 13.62 -4.49 -17.73
N GLY A 71 14.78 -5.02 -17.36
CA GLY A 71 15.01 -5.62 -16.05
C GLY A 71 14.85 -4.61 -14.91
N GLY A 72 15.38 -3.41 -15.08
CA GLY A 72 15.22 -2.30 -14.13
C GLY A 72 13.78 -1.86 -13.97
N LEU A 73 13.01 -1.80 -15.07
CA LEU A 73 11.58 -1.50 -15.05
C LEU A 73 10.79 -2.59 -14.31
N LEU A 74 11.05 -3.87 -14.58
CA LEU A 74 10.40 -4.98 -13.87
C LEU A 74 10.75 -4.96 -12.37
N TYR A 75 12.00 -4.70 -12.03
CA TYR A 75 12.44 -4.57 -10.64
C TYR A 75 11.79 -3.38 -9.94
N PHE A 76 11.67 -2.24 -10.62
CA PHE A 76 10.92 -1.07 -10.14
C PHE A 76 9.48 -1.44 -9.81
N VAL A 77 8.77 -2.10 -10.73
CA VAL A 77 7.37 -2.51 -10.52
C VAL A 77 7.26 -3.44 -9.31
N MET A 78 8.15 -4.42 -9.17
CA MET A 78 8.17 -5.33 -8.04
C MET A 78 8.36 -4.59 -6.70
N LEU A 79 9.39 -3.74 -6.59
CA LEU A 79 9.65 -2.97 -5.37
C LEU A 79 8.51 -2.01 -5.04
N TYR A 80 7.99 -1.31 -6.04
CA TYR A 80 6.88 -0.38 -5.86
C TYR A 80 5.62 -1.11 -5.39
N ALA A 81 5.29 -2.24 -6.01
CA ALA A 81 4.15 -3.07 -5.63
C ALA A 81 4.28 -3.63 -4.21
N MET A 82 5.48 -4.02 -3.78
CA MET A 82 5.72 -4.45 -2.39
C MET A 82 5.42 -3.32 -1.40
N GLY A 83 5.83 -2.08 -1.70
CA GLY A 83 5.49 -0.91 -0.88
C GLY A 83 3.98 -0.64 -0.82
N GLU A 84 3.28 -0.74 -1.95
CA GLU A 84 1.82 -0.60 -2.04
C GLU A 84 1.06 -1.68 -1.27
N ILE A 85 1.50 -2.94 -1.32
CA ILE A 85 0.84 -4.04 -0.61
C ILE A 85 0.83 -3.80 0.90
N ILE A 86 1.93 -3.26 1.47
CA ILE A 86 2.01 -2.91 2.90
C ILE A 86 0.98 -1.83 3.23
N LEU A 87 0.92 -0.77 2.42
CA LEU A 87 -0.01 0.34 2.64
C LEU A 87 -1.47 -0.11 2.50
N LEU A 88 -1.75 -1.00 1.55
CA LEU A 88 -3.06 -1.59 1.33
C LEU A 88 -3.51 -2.43 2.53
N GLN A 89 -2.63 -3.29 3.08
CA GLN A 89 -2.95 -4.09 4.27
C GLN A 89 -3.28 -3.22 5.49
N ILE A 90 -2.53 -2.14 5.71
CA ILE A 90 -2.81 -1.18 6.78
C ILE A 90 -4.18 -0.52 6.57
N ALA A 91 -4.50 -0.12 5.34
CA ALA A 91 -5.80 0.48 5.03
C ALA A 91 -6.97 -0.50 5.25
N VAL A 92 -6.78 -1.79 4.90
CA VAL A 92 -7.77 -2.84 5.16
C VAL A 92 -8.01 -2.99 6.66
N GLU A 93 -6.95 -3.07 7.48
CA GLU A 93 -7.10 -3.20 8.92
C GLU A 93 -7.79 -1.98 9.56
N GLU A 94 -7.40 -0.76 9.16
CA GLU A 94 -8.05 0.46 9.64
C GLU A 94 -9.54 0.47 9.30
N ASN A 95 -9.92 0.07 8.09
CA ASN A 95 -11.31 -0.06 7.67
C ASN A 95 -12.07 -1.12 8.49
N THR A 96 -11.47 -2.30 8.73
CA THR A 96 -12.09 -3.34 9.57
C THR A 96 -12.33 -2.86 11.00
N ARG A 97 -11.38 -2.13 11.60
CA ARG A 97 -11.53 -1.57 12.96
C ARG A 97 -12.63 -0.51 13.02
N LEU A 98 -12.75 0.32 11.99
CA LEU A 98 -13.83 1.31 11.88
C LEU A 98 -15.20 0.64 11.74
N THR A 99 -15.30 -0.38 10.90
CA THR A 99 -16.54 -1.17 10.74
C THR A 99 -16.95 -1.84 12.04
N ALA A 100 -16.01 -2.47 12.76
CA ALA A 100 -16.31 -3.10 14.05
C ALA A 100 -16.81 -2.08 15.09
N ALA A 101 -16.19 -0.90 15.15
CA ALA A 101 -16.63 0.17 16.05
C ALA A 101 -18.03 0.69 15.69
N LEU A 102 -18.33 0.82 14.40
CA LEU A 102 -19.63 1.26 13.91
C LEU A 102 -20.73 0.22 14.21
N LEU A 103 -20.46 -1.06 13.99
CA LEU A 103 -21.40 -2.15 14.29
C LEU A 103 -21.69 -2.26 15.80
N LEU A 104 -20.67 -2.14 16.65
CA LEU A 104 -20.85 -2.12 18.10
C LEU A 104 -21.72 -0.94 18.55
N LYS A 105 -21.48 0.24 17.97
CA LYS A 105 -22.30 1.42 18.24
C LYS A 105 -23.77 1.19 17.84
N MET A 106 -24.03 0.68 16.64
CA MET A 106 -25.39 0.35 16.19
C MET A 106 -26.07 -0.67 17.11
N HIS A 107 -25.33 -1.67 17.59
CA HIS A 107 -25.86 -2.67 18.52
C HIS A 107 -26.21 -2.08 19.89
N GLN A 108 -25.36 -1.17 20.40
CA GLN A 108 -25.65 -0.42 21.63
C GLN A 108 -26.89 0.47 21.48
N ASP A 109 -26.99 1.23 20.38
CA ASP A 109 -28.13 2.10 20.10
C ASP A 109 -29.45 1.29 20.00
N SER A 110 -29.39 0.05 19.50
CA SER A 110 -30.57 -0.85 19.40
C SER A 110 -31.02 -1.46 20.74
N GLN A 111 -30.13 -1.56 21.73
CA GLN A 111 -30.41 -2.15 23.05
C GLN A 111 -30.98 -1.14 24.05
N VAL A 112 -30.83 0.17 23.80
CA VAL A 112 -31.30 1.25 24.69
C VAL A 112 -32.82 1.47 24.61
N GLU A 113 -33.53 0.74 23.75
CA GLU A 113 -35.00 0.79 23.67
C GLU A 113 -35.68 -0.42 24.32
N PRO A 114 -35.84 -0.40 25.65
CA PRO A 114 -37.05 -0.90 26.27
C PRO A 114 -37.65 0.22 27.13
N GLN A 115 -38.18 1.27 26.50
CA GLN A 115 -39.10 2.16 27.21
C GLN A 115 -40.50 1.54 27.15
N SER A 116 -40.71 0.50 27.96
CA SER A 116 -42.05 -0.01 28.27
C SER A 116 -42.87 1.10 28.96
N PRO A 117 -44.17 1.23 28.63
CA PRO A 117 -44.97 2.43 28.90
C PRO A 117 -45.25 2.63 30.39
N PRO A 118 -45.59 3.86 30.84
CA PRO A 118 -46.25 4.02 32.13
C PRO A 118 -47.68 3.47 32.02
N TYR A 119 -47.84 2.14 32.05
CA TYR A 119 -49.15 1.53 32.26
C TYR A 119 -49.46 1.63 33.76
N ALA A 120 -50.15 2.70 34.12
CA ALA A 120 -50.79 2.82 35.42
C ALA A 120 -51.83 1.69 35.57
N GLY A 121 -51.51 0.72 36.41
CA GLY A 121 -52.45 -0.33 36.80
C GLY A 121 -53.70 0.28 37.43
N GLY A 122 -54.80 0.25 36.69
CA GLY A 122 -56.11 0.75 37.10
C GLY A 122 -57.22 -0.17 36.67
N PHE A 123 -57.11 -1.47 36.98
CA PHE A 123 -58.26 -2.37 37.02
C PHE A 123 -58.52 -2.74 38.48
N ALA A 124 -59.30 -1.91 39.16
CA ALA A 124 -59.98 -2.30 40.38
C ALA A 124 -61.15 -3.20 39.97
N ASN A 125 -60.99 -4.49 40.19
CA ASN A 125 -62.12 -5.42 40.24
C ASN A 125 -62.87 -5.13 41.55
N GLU A 126 -64.11 -4.67 41.49
CA GLU A 126 -65.26 -5.27 42.22
C GLU A 126 -66.56 -4.44 42.03
N PRO A 127 -67.72 -5.10 41.87
CA PRO A 127 -69.02 -4.45 41.66
C PRO A 127 -69.78 -4.18 42.97
N ALA A 128 -70.64 -3.16 43.00
CA ALA A 128 -71.57 -2.88 44.11
C ALA A 128 -72.93 -2.37 43.57
N PRO A 129 -74.03 -2.54 44.31
CA PRO A 129 -75.21 -3.26 43.84
C PRO A 129 -76.34 -2.37 43.31
N TYR A 130 -77.27 -3.01 42.59
CA TYR A 130 -78.53 -2.45 42.12
C TYR A 130 -79.27 -1.64 43.21
N GLN A 131 -79.66 -0.41 42.87
CA GLN A 131 -80.84 0.27 43.38
C GLN A 131 -81.65 0.81 42.20
#